data_AF-A0A9P4QNI4-F1
#
_entry.id   AF-A0A9P4QNI4-F1
#
_cell.length_a   1.000
_cell.length_b   1.000
_cell.length_c   1.000
_cell.angle_alpha   90.00
_cell.angle_beta   90.00
_cell.angle_gamma   90.00
#
_symmetry.space_group_name_H-M   'P 1'
#
loop_
_entity.id
_entity.type
_entity.pdbx_description
1 polymer ?
#
loop_
_entity_poly.entity_id
_entity_poly.type
_entity_poly.pdbx_seq_one_letter_code
_entity_poly.pdbx_strand_id
1 'polypeptide(L)'
;VADVLSWSISETLADLRHSMPLWAMQGRRYEDHKHLLNGSQTTVDQAERFLEDETQTISHRYRPRSQALPDAPQLDSGNTTNESIARIIARCHEFDTMNFGSATLQEEQEQELSPEIEEERQIERPAPTEAEAHRVDRDLVRLVRTGQFPQGPRNFLPAFRALSSCSAANLVDLAQFPTELLVTADFMRTVKRPPGLSSAPYCSDSFQRPVQWILSVADPRHLVVLSPFEANELLLDISQSEWATLHLYSPRLNLGYHPLDALDLYTIGRQRTSELVPRSLVVQLNLFAGQLYLRSFDEYVELCDHLGL
;
A
#
# COMPACT_ATOMS: atom_id res chain seq x y z
N VAL A 1 -10.26 5.76 -49.21
CA VAL A 1 -9.26 4.83 -48.61
C VAL A 1 -7.84 5.23 -48.98
N ALA A 2 -7.54 5.48 -50.27
CA ALA A 2 -6.22 5.97 -50.68
C ALA A 2 -5.81 7.29 -50.00
N ASP A 3 -6.72 8.25 -49.87
CA ASP A 3 -6.41 9.53 -49.22
C ASP A 3 -6.11 9.39 -47.72
N VAL A 4 -6.82 8.48 -47.04
CA VAL A 4 -6.59 8.16 -45.63
C VAL A 4 -5.21 7.50 -45.46
N LEU A 5 -4.85 6.56 -46.33
CA LEU A 5 -3.53 5.93 -46.31
C LEU A 5 -2.42 6.94 -46.60
N SER A 6 -2.61 7.81 -47.59
CA SER A 6 -1.65 8.87 -47.91
C SER A 6 -1.46 9.81 -46.72
N TRP A 7 -2.56 10.24 -46.09
CA TRP A 7 -2.53 11.07 -44.90
C TRP A 7 -1.82 10.38 -43.74
N SER A 8 -2.20 9.14 -43.39
CA SER A 8 -1.56 8.39 -42.30
C SER A 8 -0.06 8.19 -42.51
N ILE A 9 0.38 7.92 -43.75
CA ILE A 9 1.81 7.81 -44.08
C ILE A 9 2.51 9.16 -43.91
N SER A 10 1.91 10.25 -44.39
CA SER A 10 2.47 11.60 -44.27
C SER A 10 2.60 12.06 -42.81
N GLU A 11 1.56 11.84 -41.99
CA GLU A 11 1.60 12.18 -40.57
C GLU A 11 2.62 11.33 -39.82
N THR A 12 2.70 10.03 -40.10
CA THR A 12 3.69 9.14 -39.48
C THR A 12 5.12 9.59 -39.84
N LEU A 13 5.37 10.01 -41.08
CA LEU A 13 6.67 10.54 -41.49
C LEU A 13 6.99 11.89 -40.86
N ALA A 14 5.98 12.75 -40.68
CA ALA A 14 6.13 14.03 -40.00
C ALA A 14 6.47 13.83 -38.51
N ASP A 15 5.74 12.94 -37.84
CA ASP A 15 5.95 12.56 -36.45
C ASP A 15 7.33 11.93 -36.22
N LEU A 16 7.74 10.99 -37.09
CA LEU A 16 9.09 10.39 -37.03
C LEU A 16 10.20 11.42 -37.19
N ARG A 17 10.04 12.42 -38.07
CA ARG A 17 11.01 13.52 -38.20
C ARG A 17 11.05 14.40 -36.96
N HIS A 18 9.88 14.68 -36.37
CA HIS A 18 9.77 15.48 -35.17
C HIS A 18 10.44 14.80 -33.97
N SER A 19 10.30 13.48 -33.84
CA SER A 19 10.82 12.68 -32.72
C SER A 19 12.29 12.24 -32.88
N MET A 20 12.86 12.35 -34.09
CA MET A 20 14.24 11.93 -34.37
C MET A 20 15.31 12.62 -33.50
N PRO A 21 15.24 13.95 -33.23
CA PRO A 21 16.18 14.62 -32.35
C PRO A 21 16.16 14.08 -30.92
N LEU A 22 14.99 13.81 -30.36
CA LEU A 22 14.82 13.25 -29.02
C LEU A 22 15.38 11.83 -28.94
N TRP A 23 15.03 10.98 -29.90
CA TRP A 23 15.57 9.63 -30.01
C TRP A 23 17.11 9.62 -30.06
N ALA A 24 17.70 10.51 -30.86
CA ALA A 24 19.14 10.60 -31.00
C ALA A 24 19.84 11.04 -29.71
N MET A 25 19.27 12.01 -29.00
CA MET A 25 19.76 12.45 -27.69
C MET A 25 19.69 11.33 -26.66
N GLN A 26 18.55 10.64 -26.57
CA GLN A 26 18.37 9.49 -25.67
C GLN A 26 19.33 8.34 -26.00
N GLY A 27 19.52 8.03 -27.28
CA GLY A 27 20.44 7.00 -27.73
C GLY A 27 21.90 7.31 -27.38
N ARG A 28 22.30 8.58 -27.50
CA ARG A 28 23.62 9.04 -27.06
C ARG A 28 23.77 8.98 -25.55
N ARG A 29 22.80 9.50 -24.79
CA ARG A 29 22.77 9.39 -23.32
C ARG A 29 22.93 7.94 -22.88
N TYR A 30 22.20 7.02 -23.49
CA TYR A 30 22.34 5.59 -23.20
C TYR A 30 23.77 5.10 -23.44
N GLU A 31 24.38 5.43 -24.58
CA GLU A 31 25.75 5.03 -24.89
C GLU A 31 26.80 5.61 -23.92
N ASP A 32 26.59 6.84 -23.45
CA ASP A 32 27.46 7.49 -22.47
C ASP A 32 27.30 6.88 -21.06
N HIS A 33 26.09 6.43 -20.69
CA HIS A 33 25.77 6.00 -19.33
C HIS A 33 25.69 4.47 -19.12
N LYS A 34 25.60 3.65 -20.18
CA LYS A 34 25.33 2.19 -20.09
C LYS A 34 26.32 1.37 -19.25
N HIS A 35 27.52 1.90 -19.00
CA HIS A 35 28.58 1.22 -18.24
C HIS A 35 28.86 1.86 -16.87
N LEU A 36 28.08 2.87 -16.47
CA LEU A 36 28.30 3.58 -15.21
C LEU A 36 27.70 2.85 -14.00
N LEU A 37 26.64 2.06 -14.19
CA LEU A 37 25.95 1.33 -13.12
C LEU A 37 26.29 -0.17 -13.13
N ASN A 38 26.34 -0.79 -11.94
CA ASN A 38 26.64 -2.21 -11.75
C ASN A 38 25.59 -2.91 -10.87
N GLY A 39 24.31 -2.69 -11.17
CA GLY A 39 23.19 -3.33 -10.48
C GLY A 39 23.21 -3.14 -8.96
N SER A 40 23.01 -4.21 -8.20
CA SER A 40 23.02 -4.18 -6.72
C SER A 40 24.39 -3.89 -6.10
N GLN A 41 25.47 -3.87 -6.90
CA GLN A 41 26.83 -3.56 -6.46
C GLN A 41 27.26 -2.13 -6.83
N THR A 42 26.33 -1.29 -7.30
CA THR A 42 26.61 0.09 -7.67
C THR A 42 27.13 0.89 -6.46
N THR A 43 28.28 1.53 -6.61
CA THR A 43 28.85 2.40 -5.56
C THR A 43 28.23 3.80 -5.61
N VAL A 44 28.40 4.57 -4.53
CA VAL A 44 27.95 5.98 -4.49
C VAL A 44 28.61 6.80 -5.60
N ASP A 45 29.93 6.67 -5.80
CA ASP A 45 30.65 7.35 -6.88
C ASP A 45 30.13 6.98 -8.29
N GLN A 46 29.69 5.74 -8.49
CA GLN A 46 29.09 5.29 -9.75
C GLN A 46 27.72 5.90 -9.97
N ALA A 47 26.91 5.99 -8.91
CA ALA A 47 25.61 6.65 -8.94
C ALA A 47 25.77 8.16 -9.19
N GLU A 48 26.74 8.82 -8.55
CA GLU A 48 27.02 10.25 -8.75
C GLU A 48 27.46 10.56 -10.19
N ARG A 49 28.26 9.68 -10.82
CA ARG A 49 28.65 9.82 -12.24
C ARG A 49 27.49 9.60 -13.21
N PHE A 50 26.42 8.94 -12.78
CA PHE A 50 25.23 8.74 -13.60
C PHE A 50 24.28 9.94 -13.59
N LEU A 51 24.43 10.87 -12.64
CA LEU A 51 23.58 12.05 -12.54
C LEU A 51 23.87 13.04 -13.67
N GLU A 52 22.80 13.54 -14.31
CA GLU A 52 22.87 14.67 -15.25
C GLU A 52 22.54 15.98 -14.53
N ASP A 53 23.09 17.11 -15.00
CA ASP A 53 22.72 18.43 -14.49
C ASP A 53 21.37 18.86 -15.06
N GLU A 54 20.31 18.59 -14.30
CA GLU A 54 18.94 18.97 -14.65
C GLU A 54 18.66 20.47 -14.38
N THR A 55 19.57 21.20 -13.75
CA THR A 55 19.31 22.57 -13.28
C THR A 55 19.73 23.64 -14.29
N GLN A 56 18.77 24.17 -15.03
CA GLN A 56 19.03 25.34 -15.88
C GLN A 56 18.91 26.66 -15.11
N THR A 57 19.98 27.46 -15.14
CA THR A 57 19.99 28.82 -14.58
C THR A 57 18.93 29.71 -15.25
N ILE A 58 18.40 30.69 -14.49
CA ILE A 58 17.41 31.66 -15.00
C ILE A 58 18.00 32.45 -16.18
N SER A 59 19.26 32.87 -16.11
CA SER A 59 19.93 33.54 -17.23
C SER A 59 20.01 32.66 -18.48
N HIS A 60 20.23 31.35 -18.34
CA HIS A 60 20.23 30.41 -19.46
C HIS A 60 18.86 30.27 -20.13
N ARG A 61 17.78 30.21 -19.33
CA ARG A 61 16.39 30.08 -19.84
C ARG A 61 15.89 31.35 -20.52
N TYR A 62 16.23 32.53 -20.00
CA TYR A 62 15.62 33.80 -20.43
C TYR A 62 16.55 34.70 -21.28
N ARG A 63 17.78 34.27 -21.60
CA ARG A 63 18.67 35.05 -22.49
C ARG A 63 18.07 35.18 -23.90
N PRO A 64 18.16 36.36 -24.55
CA PRO A 64 17.76 36.52 -25.94
C PRO A 64 18.56 35.58 -26.86
N ARG A 65 17.89 34.63 -27.51
CA ARG A 65 18.52 33.71 -28.46
C ARG A 65 18.74 34.44 -29.78
N SER A 66 19.99 34.82 -30.08
CA SER A 66 20.37 35.18 -31.46
C SER A 66 20.42 33.91 -32.31
N GLN A 67 19.94 33.97 -33.55
CA GLN A 67 19.81 32.84 -34.50
C GLN A 67 21.14 32.14 -34.88
N ALA A 68 22.26 32.44 -34.22
CA ALA A 68 23.60 31.98 -34.56
C ALA A 68 24.45 31.62 -33.34
N LEU A 69 23.90 30.90 -32.36
CA LEU A 69 24.69 30.33 -31.26
C LEU A 69 24.61 28.78 -31.24
N PRO A 70 25.75 28.07 -31.25
CA PRO A 70 25.86 26.61 -31.28
C PRO A 70 25.73 25.99 -29.87
N ASP A 71 24.75 26.43 -29.08
CA ASP A 71 24.55 25.94 -27.70
C ASP A 71 23.53 24.79 -27.61
N ALA A 72 22.90 24.39 -28.72
CA ALA A 72 22.31 23.06 -28.77
C ALA A 72 23.46 22.05 -28.82
N PRO A 73 23.39 20.91 -28.10
CA PRO A 73 24.37 19.85 -28.27
C PRO A 73 24.32 19.42 -29.74
N GLN A 74 25.19 20.00 -30.55
CA GLN A 74 25.44 19.50 -31.88
C GLN A 74 26.06 18.13 -31.65
N LEU A 75 25.55 17.12 -32.35
CA LEU A 75 26.26 15.87 -32.47
C LEU A 75 27.59 16.21 -33.15
N ASP A 76 28.62 16.51 -32.35
CA ASP A 76 29.96 16.73 -32.84
C ASP A 76 30.31 15.51 -33.69
N SER A 77 30.44 15.74 -35.00
CA SER A 77 30.86 14.72 -35.97
C SER A 77 32.25 14.14 -35.65
N GLY A 78 32.93 14.67 -34.63
CA GLY A 78 34.27 14.30 -34.20
C GLY A 78 34.36 13.07 -33.28
N ASN A 79 33.28 12.61 -32.65
CA ASN A 79 33.35 11.43 -31.75
C ASN A 79 32.90 10.15 -32.47
N THR A 80 33.64 9.78 -33.52
CA THR A 80 33.34 8.64 -34.41
C THR A 80 33.86 7.30 -33.89
N THR A 81 34.32 7.22 -32.63
CA THR A 81 34.89 6.00 -32.02
C THR A 81 33.82 4.96 -31.64
N ASN A 82 32.56 5.37 -31.46
CA ASN A 82 31.45 4.49 -31.12
C ASN A 82 30.55 4.24 -32.33
N GLU A 83 30.47 2.98 -32.76
CA GLU A 83 29.68 2.54 -33.92
C GLU A 83 28.17 2.85 -33.74
N SER A 84 27.63 2.72 -32.53
CA SER A 84 26.23 3.05 -32.23
C SER A 84 25.94 4.53 -32.45
N ILE A 85 26.83 5.40 -31.96
CA ILE A 85 26.68 6.86 -32.11
C ILE A 85 26.81 7.26 -33.59
N ALA A 86 27.73 6.65 -34.34
CA ALA A 86 27.86 6.88 -35.78
C ALA A 86 26.58 6.49 -36.54
N ARG A 87 25.91 5.39 -36.15
CA ARG A 87 24.63 4.97 -36.73
C ARG A 87 23.48 5.93 -36.39
N ILE A 88 23.47 6.47 -35.16
CA ILE A 88 22.48 7.48 -34.75
C ILE A 88 22.64 8.75 -35.60
N ILE A 89 23.88 9.22 -35.79
CA ILE A 89 24.18 10.39 -36.62
C ILE A 89 23.78 10.16 -38.09
N ALA A 90 24.15 9.01 -38.67
CA ALA A 90 23.77 8.65 -40.03
C ALA A 90 22.25 8.64 -40.22
N ARG A 91 21.51 8.13 -39.24
CA ARG A 91 20.04 8.10 -39.26
C ARG A 91 19.44 9.50 -39.17
N CYS A 92 20.01 10.41 -38.38
CA CYS A 92 19.57 11.81 -38.33
C CYS A 92 19.77 12.52 -39.69
N HIS A 93 20.86 12.21 -40.39
CA HIS A 93 21.10 12.74 -41.74
C HIS A 93 20.09 12.25 -42.78
N GLU A 94 19.64 10.99 -42.70
CA GLU A 94 18.60 10.46 -43.59
C GLU A 94 17.25 11.20 -43.45
N PHE A 95 16.99 11.79 -42.29
CA PHE A 95 15.72 12.47 -41.98
C PHE A 95 15.80 14.00 -42.03
N ASP A 96 16.98 14.56 -42.34
CA ASP A 96 17.28 16.01 -42.35
C ASP A 96 17.03 16.71 -41.00
N THR A 97 17.32 15.99 -39.90
CA THR A 97 17.04 16.42 -38.52
C THR A 97 18.33 16.66 -37.75
N MET A 98 18.99 17.80 -37.98
CA MET A 98 20.24 18.19 -37.28
C MET A 98 20.03 19.28 -36.22
N ASN A 99 18.79 19.71 -36.00
CA ASN A 99 18.46 20.74 -35.01
C ASN A 99 17.91 20.12 -33.73
N PHE A 100 18.80 19.84 -32.77
CA PHE A 100 18.47 19.20 -31.49
C PHE A 100 17.94 20.18 -30.42
N GLY A 101 17.88 21.48 -30.72
CA GLY A 101 17.39 22.50 -29.79
C GLY A 101 15.89 22.39 -29.45
N SER A 102 15.11 21.62 -30.20
CA SER A 102 13.70 21.31 -29.90
C SER A 102 13.52 20.05 -29.06
N ALA A 103 14.51 19.16 -29.01
CA ALA A 103 14.40 17.86 -28.33
C ALA A 103 14.26 18.02 -26.81
N THR A 104 15.04 18.93 -26.21
CA THR A 104 14.98 19.25 -24.78
C THR A 104 13.64 19.89 -24.40
N LEU A 105 13.12 20.79 -25.25
CA LEU A 105 11.80 21.38 -25.04
C LEU A 105 10.66 20.36 -25.18
N GLN A 106 10.84 19.34 -26.02
CA GLN A 106 9.85 18.28 -26.23
C GLN A 106 9.86 17.25 -25.09
N GLU A 107 11.03 16.93 -24.54
CA GLU A 107 11.16 16.13 -23.30
C GLU A 107 10.45 16.83 -22.13
N GLU A 108 10.67 18.14 -21.95
CA GLU A 108 9.95 18.96 -20.95
C GLU A 108 8.42 18.94 -21.20
N GLN A 109 7.96 19.01 -22.45
CA GLN A 109 6.53 18.97 -22.80
C GLN A 109 5.89 17.60 -22.58
N GLU A 110 6.59 16.50 -22.86
CA GLU A 110 6.09 15.14 -22.58
C GLU A 110 5.99 14.88 -21.07
N GLN A 111 6.90 15.47 -20.27
CA GLN A 111 6.88 15.40 -18.81
C GLN A 111 5.79 16.28 -18.16
N GLU A 112 5.50 17.45 -18.74
CA GLU A 112 4.36 18.29 -18.32
C GLU A 112 2.98 17.72 -18.70
N LEU A 113 2.92 16.83 -19.70
CA LEU A 113 1.70 16.12 -20.12
C LEU A 113 1.39 14.87 -19.30
N SER A 114 2.31 14.43 -18.44
CA SER A 114 1.99 13.56 -17.30
C SER A 114 1.62 14.46 -16.12
N PRO A 115 0.34 14.83 -15.93
CA PRO A 115 -0.05 15.50 -14.71
C PRO A 115 0.25 14.53 -13.57
N GLU A 116 1.29 14.81 -12.78
CA GLU A 116 1.36 14.38 -11.39
C GLU A 116 0.14 15.01 -10.72
N ILE A 117 -0.98 14.29 -10.73
CA ILE A 117 -2.13 14.63 -9.92
C ILE A 117 -1.68 14.35 -8.48
N GLU A 118 -1.05 15.34 -7.86
CA GLU A 118 -0.89 15.40 -6.42
C GLU A 118 -2.28 15.60 -5.81
N GLU A 119 -3.00 14.49 -5.59
CA GLU A 119 -4.20 14.51 -4.75
C GLU A 119 -3.78 14.83 -3.30
N GLU A 120 -3.77 16.12 -2.96
CA GLU A 120 -3.72 16.55 -1.57
C GLU A 120 -5.01 16.14 -0.85
N ARG A 121 -5.05 14.90 -0.36
CA ARG A 121 -6.14 14.42 0.48
C ARG A 121 -6.15 15.24 1.77
N GLN A 122 -7.10 16.16 1.90
CA GLN A 122 -7.40 16.82 3.16
C GLN A 122 -8.01 15.79 4.12
N ILE A 123 -7.17 15.21 4.99
CA ILE A 123 -7.60 14.27 6.01
C ILE A 123 -8.21 15.08 7.16
N GLU A 124 -9.54 15.08 7.26
CA GLU A 124 -10.22 15.53 8.47
C GLU A 124 -9.87 14.57 9.62
N ARG A 125 -9.06 15.05 10.56
CA ARG A 125 -8.65 14.26 11.72
C ARG A 125 -9.72 14.35 12.81
N PRO A 126 -9.94 13.26 13.56
CA PRO A 126 -10.80 13.30 14.73
C PRO A 126 -10.33 14.36 15.73
N ALA A 127 -11.26 14.86 16.55
CA ALA A 127 -10.92 15.82 17.60
C ALA A 127 -9.78 15.28 18.49
N PRO A 128 -8.81 16.14 18.89
CA PRO A 128 -7.74 15.74 19.78
C PRO A 128 -8.28 15.10 21.06
N THR A 129 -7.90 13.86 21.33
CA THR A 129 -8.38 13.08 22.48
C THR A 129 -7.20 12.45 23.20
N GLU A 130 -7.27 12.35 24.52
CA GLU A 130 -6.22 11.74 25.33
C GLU A 130 -6.19 10.21 25.14
N ALA A 131 -5.01 9.64 24.92
CA ALA A 131 -4.83 8.20 24.78
C ALA A 131 -5.14 7.46 26.09
N GLU A 132 -5.74 6.27 25.98
CA GLU A 132 -5.95 5.38 27.13
C GLU A 132 -4.64 4.66 27.50
N ALA A 133 -4.45 4.36 28.78
CA ALA A 133 -3.27 3.67 29.24
C ALA A 133 -3.36 2.16 28.93
N HIS A 134 -2.47 1.67 28.07
CA HIS A 134 -2.45 0.27 27.68
C HIS A 134 -2.02 -0.69 28.78
N ARG A 135 -2.71 -1.83 28.88
CA ARG A 135 -2.43 -2.86 29.90
C ARG A 135 -2.78 -4.24 29.37
N VAL A 136 -1.94 -5.22 29.71
CA VAL A 136 -2.23 -6.63 29.47
C VAL A 136 -3.09 -7.19 30.60
N ASP A 137 -4.20 -7.81 30.24
CA ASP A 137 -5.09 -8.44 31.21
C ASP A 137 -4.52 -9.75 31.77
N ARG A 138 -4.76 -10.01 33.06
CA ARG A 138 -4.28 -11.24 33.73
C ARG A 138 -4.93 -12.50 33.16
N ASP A 139 -6.19 -12.43 32.74
CA ASP A 139 -6.90 -13.55 32.12
C ASP A 139 -6.33 -13.85 30.74
N LEU A 140 -5.86 -12.84 30.00
CA LEU A 140 -5.17 -13.02 28.73
C LEU A 140 -3.82 -13.72 28.93
N VAL A 141 -3.01 -13.28 29.91
CA VAL A 141 -1.75 -13.97 30.27
C VAL A 141 -2.02 -15.43 30.63
N ARG A 142 -3.05 -15.69 31.44
CA ARG A 142 -3.43 -17.06 31.84
C ARG A 142 -3.87 -17.88 30.63
N LEU A 143 -4.66 -17.30 29.73
CA LEU A 143 -5.12 -17.96 28.50
C LEU A 143 -3.93 -18.38 27.63
N VAL A 144 -2.96 -17.48 27.43
CA VAL A 144 -1.73 -17.80 26.68
C VAL A 144 -0.96 -18.95 27.32
N ARG A 145 -0.80 -18.96 28.65
CA ARG A 145 0.01 -19.96 29.35
C ARG A 145 -0.66 -21.32 29.54
N THR A 146 -1.99 -21.37 29.55
CA THR A 146 -2.74 -22.59 29.92
C THR A 146 -3.69 -23.09 28.84
N GLY A 147 -4.00 -22.26 27.84
CA GLY A 147 -5.01 -22.54 26.82
C GLY A 147 -6.44 -22.52 27.33
N GLN A 148 -6.67 -22.18 28.59
CA GLN A 148 -7.98 -22.27 29.24
C GLN A 148 -8.58 -20.89 29.47
N PHE A 149 -9.83 -20.73 29.03
CA PHE A 149 -10.63 -19.57 29.40
C PHE A 149 -10.98 -19.61 30.89
N PRO A 150 -11.01 -18.45 31.58
CA PRO A 150 -11.42 -18.38 32.97
C PRO A 150 -12.90 -18.82 33.13
N GLN A 151 -13.18 -19.51 34.23
CA GLN A 151 -14.52 -20.02 34.57
C GLN A 151 -15.44 -18.95 35.20
N GLY A 152 -14.96 -17.71 35.32
CA GLY A 152 -15.67 -16.56 35.91
C GLY A 152 -15.98 -15.47 34.87
N PRO A 153 -16.37 -14.25 35.32
CA PRO A 153 -16.57 -13.13 34.41
C PRO A 153 -15.30 -12.89 33.61
N ARG A 154 -15.42 -12.99 32.29
CA ARG A 154 -14.31 -12.85 31.35
C ARG A 154 -14.04 -11.36 31.15
N ASN A 155 -12.78 -10.94 31.23
CA ASN A 155 -12.36 -9.62 30.72
C ASN A 155 -12.28 -9.57 29.17
N PHE A 156 -12.73 -10.65 28.52
CA PHE A 156 -12.99 -10.69 27.09
C PHE A 156 -14.42 -10.28 26.78
N LEU A 157 -14.59 -9.40 25.80
CA LEU A 157 -15.89 -8.93 25.34
C LEU A 157 -16.27 -9.66 24.05
N PRO A 158 -17.53 -10.07 23.84
CA PRO A 158 -18.00 -10.47 22.52
C PRO A 158 -17.79 -9.33 21.52
N ALA A 159 -17.14 -9.64 20.38
CA ALA A 159 -16.63 -8.63 19.45
C ALA A 159 -17.70 -7.65 18.98
N PHE A 160 -18.83 -8.16 18.50
CA PHE A 160 -19.93 -7.31 18.03
C PHE A 160 -20.56 -6.47 19.15
N ARG A 161 -20.72 -7.03 20.36
CA ARG A 161 -21.24 -6.26 21.51
C ARG A 161 -20.28 -5.16 21.96
N ALA A 162 -18.98 -5.34 21.74
CA ALA A 162 -17.99 -4.31 22.04
C ALA A 162 -18.15 -3.07 21.14
N LEU A 163 -18.83 -3.17 19.99
CA LEU A 163 -19.19 -2.04 19.13
C LEU A 163 -20.33 -1.16 19.68
N SER A 164 -20.77 -1.38 20.92
CA SER A 164 -21.86 -0.61 21.57
C SER A 164 -21.62 0.91 21.64
N SER A 165 -20.37 1.38 21.58
CA SER A 165 -20.05 2.82 21.51
C SER A 165 -19.84 3.35 20.09
N CYS A 166 -20.08 2.54 19.06
CA CYS A 166 -19.98 2.93 17.66
C CYS A 166 -21.33 3.29 17.07
N SER A 167 -21.33 4.07 15.98
CA SER A 167 -22.57 4.43 15.28
C SER A 167 -23.33 3.20 14.77
N ALA A 168 -22.61 2.11 14.46
CA ALA A 168 -23.17 0.82 14.08
C ALA A 168 -24.15 0.24 15.12
N ALA A 169 -23.97 0.53 16.40
CA ALA A 169 -24.89 0.09 17.46
C ALA A 169 -26.31 0.67 17.33
N ASN A 170 -26.46 1.78 16.59
CA ASN A 170 -27.77 2.38 16.31
C ASN A 170 -28.46 1.75 15.09
N LEU A 171 -27.74 0.95 14.30
CA LEU A 171 -28.24 0.37 13.05
C LEU A 171 -28.72 -1.07 13.22
N VAL A 172 -28.13 -1.81 14.17
CA VAL A 172 -28.37 -3.24 14.36
C VAL A 172 -28.42 -3.60 15.84
N ASP A 173 -29.21 -4.63 16.18
CA ASP A 173 -29.24 -5.19 17.52
C ASP A 173 -28.01 -6.09 17.75
N LEU A 174 -26.99 -5.53 18.40
CA LEU A 174 -25.73 -6.21 18.72
C LEU A 174 -25.91 -7.46 19.60
N ALA A 175 -27.06 -7.64 20.25
CA ALA A 175 -27.33 -8.82 21.06
C ALA A 175 -27.62 -10.07 20.21
N GLN A 176 -28.07 -9.89 18.97
CA GLN A 176 -28.38 -10.97 18.03
C GLN A 176 -27.13 -11.60 17.40
N PHE A 177 -26.00 -10.88 17.47
CA PHE A 177 -24.74 -11.39 16.96
C PHE A 177 -24.16 -12.49 17.86
N PRO A 178 -23.46 -13.47 17.26
CA PRO A 178 -22.78 -14.52 18.00
C PRO A 178 -21.69 -13.99 18.96
N THR A 179 -21.25 -14.86 19.87
CA THR A 179 -20.37 -14.49 21.00
C THR A 179 -19.05 -15.26 21.03
N GLU A 180 -18.78 -16.08 20.02
CA GLU A 180 -17.57 -16.90 19.94
C GLU A 180 -16.34 -16.08 19.57
N LEU A 181 -16.50 -15.05 18.72
CA LEU A 181 -15.45 -14.06 18.49
C LEU A 181 -15.38 -13.09 19.66
N LEU A 182 -14.20 -13.03 20.29
CA LEU A 182 -13.92 -12.20 21.45
C LEU A 182 -12.91 -11.11 21.10
N VAL A 183 -12.96 -10.01 21.83
CA VAL A 183 -11.99 -8.91 21.77
C VAL A 183 -11.52 -8.59 23.18
N THR A 184 -10.28 -8.12 23.31
CA THR A 184 -9.78 -7.61 24.58
C THR A 184 -10.29 -6.20 24.83
N ALA A 185 -10.32 -5.84 26.11
CA ALA A 185 -10.74 -4.50 26.50
C ALA A 185 -9.73 -3.42 26.07
N ASP A 186 -8.44 -3.77 25.97
CA ASP A 186 -7.36 -2.91 25.49
C ASP A 186 -7.41 -2.69 23.97
N PHE A 187 -7.82 -3.70 23.20
CA PHE A 187 -8.10 -3.53 21.77
C PHE A 187 -9.20 -2.49 21.55
N MET A 188 -10.27 -2.57 22.32
CA MET A 188 -11.46 -1.72 22.16
C MET A 188 -11.32 -0.31 22.74
N ARG A 189 -10.55 -0.12 23.82
CA ARG A 189 -10.40 1.17 24.49
C ARG A 189 -9.05 1.81 24.16
N THR A 190 -9.07 2.68 23.18
CA THR A 190 -7.88 3.36 22.65
C THR A 190 -7.68 4.78 23.19
N VAL A 191 -8.78 5.45 23.52
CA VAL A 191 -8.80 6.82 24.01
C VAL A 191 -9.67 6.93 25.27
N LYS A 192 -9.34 7.90 26.12
CA LYS A 192 -10.15 8.24 27.28
C LYS A 192 -11.44 8.90 26.83
N ARG A 193 -12.55 8.54 27.46
CA ARG A 193 -13.81 9.26 27.26
C ARG A 193 -13.65 10.68 27.81
N PRO A 194 -13.94 11.74 27.02
CA PRO A 194 -13.72 13.10 27.48
C PRO A 194 -14.58 13.40 28.72
N PRO A 195 -14.00 13.95 29.79
CA PRO A 195 -14.75 14.35 30.97
C PRO A 195 -15.68 15.53 30.60
N GLY A 196 -16.99 15.38 30.82
CA GLY A 196 -17.97 16.46 30.62
C GLY A 196 -18.98 16.27 29.49
N LEU A 197 -18.82 15.26 28.62
CA LEU A 197 -19.89 14.81 27.71
C LEU A 197 -20.88 13.91 28.46
N SER A 198 -21.54 14.45 29.49
CA SER A 198 -22.60 13.75 30.22
C SER A 198 -23.91 13.66 29.43
N SER A 199 -23.99 14.32 28.25
CA SER A 199 -25.24 14.47 27.49
C SER A 199 -25.15 14.17 25.99
N ALA A 200 -23.96 14.18 25.38
CA ALA A 200 -23.78 13.76 23.99
C ALA A 200 -23.14 12.35 23.94
N PRO A 201 -23.68 11.41 23.14
CA PRO A 201 -23.17 10.04 23.08
C PRO A 201 -21.75 10.04 22.51
N TYR A 202 -20.80 9.50 23.27
CA TYR A 202 -19.44 9.24 22.79
C TYR A 202 -19.50 8.22 21.65
N CYS A 203 -18.96 8.59 20.48
CA CYS A 203 -18.84 7.70 19.33
C CYS A 203 -17.36 7.30 19.14
N SER A 204 -17.07 6.00 19.14
CA SER A 204 -15.71 5.48 19.02
C SER A 204 -15.25 5.18 17.58
N ASP A 205 -16.08 5.41 16.56
CA ASP A 205 -15.82 5.03 15.16
C ASP A 205 -14.42 5.47 14.69
N SER A 206 -14.09 6.73 14.92
CA SER A 206 -12.81 7.34 14.53
C SER A 206 -11.59 6.78 15.25
N PHE A 207 -11.78 6.01 16.32
CA PHE A 207 -10.74 5.49 17.18
C PHE A 207 -10.68 3.96 17.20
N GLN A 208 -11.43 3.30 16.32
CA GLN A 208 -11.34 1.86 16.11
C GLN A 208 -9.96 1.48 15.55
N ARG A 209 -9.46 0.33 16.00
CA ARG A 209 -8.20 -0.24 15.51
C ARG A 209 -8.47 -1.22 14.38
N PRO A 210 -7.56 -1.32 13.40
CA PRO A 210 -7.62 -2.41 12.44
C PRO A 210 -7.47 -3.74 13.19
N VAL A 211 -8.26 -4.71 12.78
CA VAL A 211 -8.16 -6.09 13.27
C VAL A 211 -6.93 -6.72 12.61
N GLN A 212 -5.90 -7.02 13.40
CA GLN A 212 -4.61 -7.52 12.88
C GLN A 212 -4.06 -8.70 13.66
N TRP A 213 -4.18 -8.68 14.98
CA TRP A 213 -3.59 -9.67 15.87
C TRP A 213 -4.67 -10.58 16.42
N ILE A 214 -4.65 -11.84 15.99
CA ILE A 214 -5.66 -12.82 16.38
C ILE A 214 -4.99 -13.89 17.22
N LEU A 215 -5.46 -14.09 18.44
CA LEU A 215 -5.05 -15.18 19.29
C LEU A 215 -6.03 -16.33 19.15
N SER A 216 -5.49 -17.51 18.94
CA SER A 216 -6.23 -18.76 18.95
C SER A 216 -5.64 -19.69 19.99
N VAL A 217 -6.46 -20.57 20.56
CA VAL A 217 -6.01 -21.59 21.52
C VAL A 217 -6.36 -22.99 21.03
N ALA A 218 -5.85 -23.99 21.74
CA ALA A 218 -6.05 -25.39 21.40
C ALA A 218 -7.51 -25.82 21.31
N ASP A 219 -8.37 -25.29 22.18
CA ASP A 219 -9.83 -25.43 22.06
C ASP A 219 -10.35 -24.38 21.07
N PRO A 220 -10.80 -24.77 19.87
CA PRO A 220 -11.02 -23.84 18.77
C PRO A 220 -12.37 -23.11 18.83
N ARG A 221 -13.02 -23.08 20.00
CA ARG A 221 -14.36 -22.51 20.18
C ARG A 221 -14.39 -20.99 20.15
N HIS A 222 -13.24 -20.34 20.31
CA HIS A 222 -13.14 -18.87 20.35
C HIS A 222 -11.87 -18.41 19.65
N LEU A 223 -11.94 -17.24 19.03
CA LEU A 223 -10.78 -16.41 18.68
C LEU A 223 -10.83 -15.15 19.52
N VAL A 224 -9.65 -14.61 19.83
CA VAL A 224 -9.53 -13.37 20.59
C VAL A 224 -8.75 -12.37 19.76
N VAL A 225 -9.37 -11.24 19.44
CA VAL A 225 -8.68 -10.09 18.83
C VAL A 225 -7.93 -9.33 19.91
N LEU A 226 -6.64 -9.14 19.69
CA LEU A 226 -5.73 -8.45 20.62
C LEU A 226 -5.37 -7.07 20.11
N SER A 227 -4.99 -6.18 21.02
CA SER A 227 -4.33 -4.95 20.64
C SER A 227 -2.88 -5.21 20.19
N PRO A 228 -2.28 -4.30 19.39
CA PRO A 228 -0.86 -4.38 19.06
C PRO A 228 0.05 -4.36 20.31
N PHE A 229 -0.36 -3.64 21.36
CA PHE A 229 0.37 -3.58 22.63
C PHE A 229 0.35 -4.94 23.33
N GLU A 230 -0.82 -5.55 23.48
CA GLU A 230 -0.96 -6.87 24.11
C GLU A 230 -0.22 -7.95 23.33
N ALA A 231 -0.30 -7.92 21.99
CA ALA A 231 0.41 -8.85 21.12
C ALA A 231 1.94 -8.74 21.30
N ASN A 232 2.47 -7.51 21.40
CA ASN A 232 3.89 -7.27 21.62
C ASN A 232 4.36 -7.76 23.00
N GLU A 233 3.64 -7.38 24.06
CA GLU A 233 4.00 -7.76 25.44
C GLU A 233 3.95 -9.28 25.67
N LEU A 234 3.02 -9.97 25.00
CA LEU A 234 2.84 -11.41 25.12
C LEU A 234 3.65 -12.22 24.10
N LEU A 235 4.39 -11.58 23.20
CA LEU A 235 5.06 -12.25 22.08
C LEU A 235 5.96 -13.40 22.53
N LEU A 236 6.77 -13.16 23.57
CA LEU A 236 7.66 -14.16 24.15
C LEU A 236 6.89 -15.30 24.82
N ASP A 237 5.90 -14.98 25.65
CA ASP A 237 5.05 -15.96 26.33
C ASP A 237 4.29 -16.84 25.32
N ILE A 238 3.81 -16.26 24.22
CA ILE A 238 3.12 -16.99 23.15
C ILE A 238 4.10 -17.87 22.38
N SER A 239 5.30 -17.37 22.06
CA SER A 239 6.31 -18.15 21.32
C SER A 239 6.72 -19.44 22.04
N GLN A 240 6.64 -19.44 23.38
CA GLN A 240 7.00 -20.57 24.24
C GLN A 240 5.78 -21.41 24.64
N SER A 241 4.57 -20.98 24.27
CA SER A 241 3.33 -21.65 24.64
C SER A 241 3.02 -22.81 23.71
N GLU A 242 2.67 -23.96 24.30
CA GLU A 242 2.11 -25.11 23.58
C GLU A 242 0.60 -24.97 23.35
N TRP A 243 -0.03 -23.93 23.90
CA TRP A 243 -1.48 -23.82 24.00
C TRP A 243 -2.09 -22.76 23.09
N ALA A 244 -1.31 -21.71 22.78
CA ALA A 244 -1.77 -20.54 22.07
C ALA A 244 -0.96 -20.30 20.79
N THR A 245 -1.63 -19.76 19.79
CA THR A 245 -1.03 -19.33 18.53
C THR A 245 -1.48 -17.90 18.24
N LEU A 246 -0.53 -17.02 17.99
CA LEU A 246 -0.78 -15.66 17.51
C LEU A 246 -0.71 -15.65 16.00
N HIS A 247 -1.70 -15.05 15.35
CA HIS A 247 -1.82 -14.95 13.91
C HIS A 247 -1.80 -13.49 13.48
N LEU A 248 -1.00 -13.19 12.46
CA LEU A 248 -1.14 -11.97 11.69
C LEU A 248 -2.29 -12.13 10.69
N TYR A 249 -3.19 -11.17 10.69
CA TYR A 249 -4.43 -11.18 9.91
C TYR A 249 -4.61 -9.83 9.20
N SER A 250 -5.24 -9.86 8.03
CA SER A 250 -5.75 -8.65 7.37
C SER A 250 -7.02 -8.97 6.59
N PRO A 251 -8.10 -8.18 6.75
CA PRO A 251 -9.33 -8.37 5.98
C PRO A 251 -9.11 -8.01 4.51
N ARG A 252 -9.89 -8.64 3.62
CA ARG A 252 -9.84 -8.34 2.19
C ARG A 252 -10.69 -7.13 1.82
N LEU A 253 -10.07 -5.95 1.85
CA LEU A 253 -10.70 -4.67 1.51
C LEU A 253 -10.57 -4.27 0.03
N ASN A 254 -9.69 -4.92 -0.73
CA ASN A 254 -9.46 -4.65 -2.15
C ASN A 254 -9.17 -5.96 -2.89
N LEU A 255 -9.79 -6.15 -4.06
CA LEU A 255 -9.60 -7.35 -4.91
C LEU A 255 -8.20 -7.49 -5.48
N GLY A 256 -7.47 -6.39 -5.65
CA GLY A 256 -6.12 -6.36 -6.22
C GLY A 256 -5.05 -7.00 -5.32
N TYR A 257 -5.34 -7.25 -4.04
CA TYR A 257 -4.44 -7.95 -3.14
C TYR A 257 -4.84 -9.42 -2.96
N HIS A 258 -3.83 -10.27 -2.76
CA HIS A 258 -4.05 -11.64 -2.36
C HIS A 258 -4.74 -11.71 -0.99
N PRO A 259 -5.67 -12.67 -0.77
CA PRO A 259 -6.37 -12.81 0.50
C PRO A 259 -5.41 -13.14 1.66
N LEU A 260 -5.49 -12.41 2.77
CA LEU A 260 -4.68 -12.59 4.00
C LEU A 260 -5.54 -12.92 5.24
N ASP A 261 -6.76 -13.35 4.98
CA ASP A 261 -7.81 -13.65 5.95
C ASP A 261 -7.85 -15.14 6.40
N ALA A 262 -6.85 -15.95 6.00
CA ALA A 262 -6.79 -17.38 6.32
C ALA A 262 -6.08 -17.71 7.65
N LEU A 263 -5.54 -16.71 8.36
CA LEU A 263 -4.79 -16.88 9.62
C LEU A 263 -3.52 -17.74 9.49
N ASP A 264 -2.95 -17.84 8.29
CA ASP A 264 -1.80 -18.69 7.98
C ASP A 264 -0.57 -17.91 7.47
N LEU A 265 -0.71 -16.59 7.22
CA LEU A 265 0.37 -15.74 6.70
C LEU A 265 1.60 -15.73 7.62
N TYR A 266 1.38 -15.47 8.91
CA TYR A 266 2.44 -15.45 9.90
C TYR A 266 1.87 -15.86 11.25
N THR A 267 2.43 -16.94 11.81
CA THR A 267 1.95 -17.55 13.05
C THR A 267 3.10 -17.75 14.04
N ILE A 268 2.88 -17.38 15.30
CA ILE A 268 3.83 -17.57 16.41
C ILE A 268 3.21 -18.47 17.48
N GLY A 269 4.01 -19.35 18.06
CA GLY A 269 3.61 -20.22 19.18
C GLY A 269 3.36 -21.64 18.70
N ARG A 270 2.29 -22.26 19.19
CA ARG A 270 1.95 -23.65 18.85
C ARG A 270 1.84 -23.82 17.33
N GLN A 271 2.57 -24.80 16.79
CA GLN A 271 2.53 -25.15 15.37
C GLN A 271 1.16 -25.73 15.04
N ARG A 272 0.38 -25.02 14.21
CA ARG A 272 -0.98 -25.40 13.83
C ARG A 272 -1.02 -26.03 12.44
N THR A 273 -1.85 -27.05 12.28
CA THR A 273 -2.49 -27.34 10.99
C THR A 273 -3.71 -26.42 10.86
N SER A 274 -3.86 -25.77 9.72
CA SER A 274 -4.91 -24.76 9.43
C SER A 274 -6.36 -25.26 9.67
N GLU A 275 -6.56 -26.58 9.73
CA GLU A 275 -7.85 -27.28 9.81
C GLU A 275 -8.64 -27.11 11.13
N LEU A 276 -8.12 -26.39 12.12
CA LEU A 276 -8.70 -26.39 13.47
C LEU A 276 -9.65 -25.23 13.77
N VAL A 277 -9.69 -24.15 12.99
CA VAL A 277 -10.60 -23.01 13.26
C VAL A 277 -11.94 -23.22 12.54
N PRO A 278 -13.10 -23.20 13.25
CA PRO A 278 -14.40 -23.33 12.63
C PRO A 278 -14.64 -22.22 11.61
N ARG A 279 -15.17 -22.59 10.43
CA ARG A 279 -15.49 -21.62 9.36
C ARG A 279 -16.42 -20.51 9.81
N SER A 280 -17.44 -20.84 10.61
CA SER A 280 -18.38 -19.87 11.18
C SER A 280 -17.68 -18.75 11.96
N LEU A 281 -16.52 -19.04 12.53
CA LEU A 281 -15.76 -18.13 13.36
C LEU A 281 -14.80 -17.27 12.52
N VAL A 282 -14.32 -17.80 11.38
CA VAL A 282 -13.66 -17.02 10.33
C VAL A 282 -14.64 -16.03 9.68
N VAL A 283 -15.89 -16.45 9.41
CA VAL A 283 -16.95 -15.57 8.91
C VAL A 283 -17.22 -14.42 9.91
N GLN A 284 -17.36 -14.74 11.20
CA GLN A 284 -17.50 -13.71 12.25
C GLN A 284 -16.32 -12.73 12.25
N LEU A 285 -15.09 -13.25 12.16
CA LEU A 285 -13.87 -12.44 12.14
C LEU A 285 -13.84 -11.50 10.93
N ASN A 286 -14.10 -12.04 9.74
CA ASN A 286 -14.11 -11.28 8.49
C ASN A 286 -15.18 -10.19 8.50
N LEU A 287 -16.38 -10.53 9.00
CA LEU A 287 -17.47 -9.56 9.15
C LEU A 287 -17.11 -8.45 10.15
N PHE A 288 -16.59 -8.81 11.33
CA PHE A 288 -16.17 -7.84 12.35
C PHE A 288 -15.02 -6.94 11.87
N ALA A 289 -14.10 -7.48 11.08
CA ALA A 289 -12.97 -6.75 10.50
C ALA A 289 -13.37 -5.87 9.29
N GLY A 290 -14.64 -5.87 8.87
CA GLY A 290 -15.14 -5.06 7.77
C GLY A 290 -14.70 -5.57 6.39
N GLN A 291 -14.47 -6.87 6.23
CA GLN A 291 -14.14 -7.46 4.94
C GLN A 291 -15.23 -7.19 3.90
N LEU A 292 -14.83 -6.69 2.73
CA LEU A 292 -15.76 -6.34 1.64
C LEU A 292 -15.81 -7.41 0.54
N TYR A 293 -14.73 -8.17 0.39
CA TYR A 293 -14.58 -9.15 -0.69
C TYR A 293 -14.44 -10.56 -0.13
N LEU A 294 -15.23 -11.47 -0.70
CA LEU A 294 -15.26 -12.89 -0.35
C LEU A 294 -14.42 -13.68 -1.36
N ARG A 295 -13.91 -14.84 -0.96
CA ARG A 295 -13.04 -15.68 -1.79
C ARG A 295 -13.83 -16.59 -2.73
N SER A 296 -15.04 -16.97 -2.33
CA SER A 296 -15.88 -17.90 -3.06
C SER A 296 -17.37 -17.62 -2.85
N PHE A 297 -18.20 -18.25 -3.67
CA PHE A 297 -19.64 -18.25 -3.47
C PHE A 297 -20.06 -18.98 -2.19
N ASP A 298 -19.30 -19.99 -1.76
CA ASP A 298 -19.58 -20.70 -0.51
C ASP A 298 -19.44 -19.77 0.71
N GLU A 299 -18.40 -18.91 0.74
CA GLU A 299 -18.26 -17.90 1.81
C GLU A 299 -19.40 -16.88 1.80
N TYR A 300 -19.95 -16.57 0.62
CA TYR A 300 -21.13 -15.72 0.50
C TYR A 300 -22.37 -16.36 1.13
N VAL A 301 -22.62 -17.65 0.83
CA VAL A 301 -23.74 -18.38 1.44
C VAL A 301 -23.55 -18.49 2.95
N GLU A 302 -22.35 -18.84 3.42
CA GLU A 302 -22.05 -18.93 4.85
C GLU A 302 -22.27 -17.58 5.57
N LEU A 303 -21.92 -16.46 4.92
CA LEU A 303 -22.17 -15.12 5.44
C LEU A 303 -23.67 -14.77 5.46
N CYS A 304 -24.42 -15.11 4.40
CA CYS A 304 -25.87 -14.90 4.35
C CYS A 304 -26.59 -15.70 5.43
N ASP A 305 -26.25 -16.99 5.59
CA ASP A 305 -26.77 -17.84 6.66
C ASP A 305 -26.46 -17.25 8.04
N HIS A 306 -25.25 -16.68 8.21
CA HIS A 306 -24.84 -16.03 9.45
C HIS A 306 -25.65 -14.76 9.76
N LEU A 307 -26.03 -14.00 8.73
CA LEU A 307 -26.81 -12.77 8.84
C LEU A 307 -28.33 -13.02 8.82
N GLY A 308 -28.78 -14.24 8.53
CA GLY A 308 -30.18 -14.60 8.38
C GLY A 308 -30.84 -14.02 7.12
N LEU A 309 -30.08 -13.90 6.02
CA LEU A 309 -30.51 -13.36 4.72
C LEU A 309 -30.90 -14.44 3.71
#